data_AF-A0AAN0JX38-F1
#
_entry.id   AF-A0AAN0JX38-F1
#
_cell.length_a   1.000
_cell.length_b   1.000
_cell.length_c   1.000
_cell.angle_alpha   90.00
_cell.angle_beta   90.00
_cell.angle_gamma   90.00
#
_symmetry.space_group_name_H-M   'P 1'
#
loop_
_entity.id
_entity.type
_entity.pdbx_description
1 polymer ?
#
loop_
_entity_poly.entity_id
_entity_poly.type
_entity_poly.pdbx_seq_one_letter_code
_entity_poly.pdbx_strand_id
1 'polypeptide(L)'
;FATARVSEGIPRVAAVLTDGRSNDPSATVQAAQAVHNDGIYVYSFGIGNRISYEELVAIASTGQGNVFNVSGFSSSDFGGVLRQLQVSTCSTPTILETGMEIATTLPKGSSRLLQYEFPSMGMTLKVDITVGNLVVRGSFSVQNPNELTQDFSVMSNGNDIDYFISPELMRQSTNNDNNDGRRTKRQAPMPTNGTGANVYLSIVGLNDDNTFVLNTTFGDTTESFPSSGTSVLGSMVLMIVALLCFFLFIWI
;
A
#
# COMPACT_ATOMS: atom_id res chain seq x y z
N PHE A 1 15.30 8.20 6.93
CA PHE A 1 15.29 8.73 5.55
C PHE A 1 13.93 9.34 5.15
N ALA A 2 13.27 10.09 6.04
CA ALA A 2 12.00 10.73 5.72
C ALA A 2 12.24 11.94 4.82
N THR A 3 11.70 11.88 3.59
CA THR A 3 11.83 12.93 2.58
C THR A 3 10.45 13.28 2.03
N ALA A 4 10.30 14.45 1.42
CA ALA A 4 9.04 14.88 0.77
C ALA A 4 8.48 13.86 -0.24
N ARG A 5 9.33 12.98 -0.79
CA ARG A 5 8.92 11.93 -1.72
C ARG A 5 8.04 10.86 -1.05
N VAL A 6 8.22 10.60 0.25
CA VAL A 6 7.40 9.63 0.98
C VAL A 6 6.00 10.17 1.22
N SER A 7 5.86 11.44 1.60
CA SER A 7 4.57 12.12 1.75
C SER A 7 3.84 12.36 0.42
N GLU A 8 4.50 12.16 -0.72
CA GLU A 8 3.84 12.11 -2.03
C GLU A 8 3.44 10.67 -2.41
N GLY A 9 3.79 9.67 -1.62
CA GLY A 9 3.62 8.26 -1.96
C GLY A 9 4.49 7.80 -3.13
N ILE A 10 5.68 8.39 -3.33
CA ILE A 10 6.65 7.98 -4.38
C ILE A 10 7.55 6.85 -3.84
N PRO A 11 7.73 5.75 -4.60
CA PRO A 11 8.56 4.65 -4.14
C PRO A 11 10.02 5.08 -4.08
N ARG A 12 10.69 4.73 -2.98
CA ARG A 12 12.16 4.85 -2.88
C ARG A 12 12.75 3.54 -3.34
N VAL A 13 13.60 3.60 -4.36
CA VAL A 13 14.23 2.41 -4.93
C VAL A 13 15.74 2.48 -4.77
N ALA A 14 16.35 1.34 -4.41
CA ALA A 14 17.78 1.11 -4.52
C ALA A 14 18.07 0.00 -5.54
N ALA A 15 19.12 0.19 -6.34
CA ALA A 15 19.64 -0.84 -7.23
C ALA A 15 21.07 -1.19 -6.79
N VAL A 16 21.29 -2.44 -6.41
CA VAL A 16 22.61 -2.96 -6.01
C VAL A 16 23.20 -3.74 -7.18
N LEU A 17 24.39 -3.35 -7.65
CA LEU A 17 25.12 -4.06 -8.69
C LEU A 17 26.40 -4.63 -8.06
N THR A 18 26.63 -5.93 -8.23
CA THR A 18 27.85 -6.60 -7.73
C THR A 18 28.34 -7.64 -8.73
N ASP A 19 29.66 -7.80 -8.84
CA ASP A 19 30.32 -8.83 -9.64
C ASP A 19 30.96 -9.94 -8.79
N GLY A 20 30.81 -9.84 -7.47
CA GLY A 20 31.45 -10.72 -6.51
C GLY A 20 30.56 -11.04 -5.31
N ARG A 21 31.13 -11.85 -4.41
CA ARG A 21 30.54 -12.17 -3.11
C ARG A 21 30.93 -11.10 -2.09
N SER A 22 30.08 -10.80 -1.12
CA SER A 22 30.48 -9.96 0.01
C SER A 22 31.57 -10.63 0.84
N ASN A 23 32.45 -9.79 1.38
CA ASN A 23 33.45 -10.19 2.36
C ASN A 23 32.83 -10.51 3.73
N ASP A 24 31.63 -9.99 4.00
CA ASP A 24 30.83 -10.25 5.20
C ASP A 24 29.34 -10.39 4.83
N PRO A 25 28.88 -11.61 4.50
CA PRO A 25 27.49 -11.85 4.15
C PRO A 25 26.51 -11.52 5.28
N SER A 26 26.91 -11.66 6.55
CA SER A 26 26.02 -11.37 7.69
C SER A 26 25.74 -9.87 7.79
N ALA A 27 26.78 -9.05 7.65
CA ALA A 27 26.63 -7.60 7.60
C ALA A 27 25.78 -7.15 6.39
N THR A 28 25.95 -7.79 5.23
CA THR A 28 25.12 -7.53 4.04
C THR A 28 23.63 -7.75 4.33
N VAL A 29 23.28 -8.88 4.95
CA VAL A 29 21.88 -9.20 5.31
C VAL A 29 21.32 -8.17 6.30
N GLN A 30 22.09 -7.79 7.32
CA GLN A 30 21.66 -6.79 8.30
C GLN A 30 21.44 -5.42 7.67
N ALA A 31 22.32 -4.99 6.77
CA ALA A 31 22.18 -3.74 6.03
C ALA A 31 20.95 -3.76 5.11
N ALA A 32 20.73 -4.87 4.38
CA ALA A 32 19.55 -5.05 3.54
C ALA A 32 18.26 -4.95 4.36
N GLN A 33 18.21 -5.61 5.53
CA GLN A 33 17.06 -5.53 6.43
C GLN A 33 16.79 -4.10 6.91
N ALA A 34 17.83 -3.33 7.26
CA ALA A 34 17.67 -1.93 7.66
C ALA A 34 17.08 -1.08 6.52
N VAL A 35 17.54 -1.28 5.28
CA VAL A 35 17.03 -0.61 4.08
C VAL A 35 15.55 -0.98 3.80
N HIS A 36 15.19 -2.25 3.96
CA HIS A 36 13.82 -2.72 3.83
C HIS A 36 12.90 -2.14 4.90
N ASN A 37 13.34 -2.12 6.15
CA ASN A 37 12.60 -1.52 7.27
C ASN A 37 12.40 -0.01 7.07
N ASP A 38 13.33 0.65 6.39
CA ASP A 38 13.21 2.06 6.00
C ASP A 38 12.27 2.27 4.81
N GLY A 39 11.59 1.24 4.29
CA GLY A 39 10.62 1.33 3.19
C GLY A 39 11.27 1.61 1.83
N ILE A 40 12.53 1.19 1.64
CA ILE A 40 13.25 1.31 0.38
C ILE A 40 13.20 -0.05 -0.34
N TYR A 41 12.71 -0.05 -1.57
CA TYR A 41 12.57 -1.22 -2.40
C TYR A 41 13.87 -1.50 -3.16
N VAL A 42 14.42 -2.70 -3.03
CA VAL A 42 15.76 -3.04 -3.51
C VAL A 42 15.68 -4.06 -4.65
N TYR A 43 16.37 -3.74 -5.74
CA TYR A 43 16.69 -4.64 -6.84
C TYR A 43 18.18 -4.99 -6.82
N SER A 44 18.51 -6.25 -7.00
CA SER A 44 19.91 -6.72 -6.96
C SER A 44 20.32 -7.31 -8.30
N PHE A 45 21.48 -6.89 -8.81
CA PHE A 45 22.03 -7.27 -10.09
C PHE A 45 23.39 -7.95 -9.89
N GLY A 46 23.46 -9.25 -10.19
CA GLY A 46 24.69 -10.01 -10.20
C GLY A 46 25.33 -10.00 -11.59
N ILE A 47 26.57 -9.54 -11.71
CA ILE A 47 27.29 -9.42 -12.98
C ILE A 47 28.38 -10.50 -13.06
N GLY A 48 28.36 -11.29 -14.13
CA GLY A 48 29.30 -12.39 -14.33
C GLY A 48 29.02 -13.59 -13.41
N ASN A 49 30.07 -14.37 -13.13
CA ASN A 49 29.95 -15.71 -12.51
C ASN A 49 30.51 -15.83 -11.09
N ARG A 50 31.05 -14.74 -10.52
CA ARG A 50 31.67 -14.74 -9.18
C ARG A 50 30.72 -14.28 -8.07
N ILE A 51 29.42 -14.21 -8.35
CA ILE A 51 28.39 -13.76 -7.42
C ILE A 51 27.90 -14.87 -6.48
N SER A 52 27.17 -14.49 -5.43
CA SER A 52 26.37 -15.39 -4.60
C SER A 52 24.89 -15.10 -4.84
N TYR A 53 24.15 -16.07 -5.41
CA TYR A 53 22.72 -15.86 -5.67
C TYR A 53 21.93 -15.71 -4.37
N GLU A 54 22.28 -16.46 -3.32
CA GLU A 54 21.65 -16.36 -2.00
C GLU A 54 21.84 -14.97 -1.38
N GLU A 55 23.00 -14.36 -1.58
CA GLU A 55 23.28 -13.01 -1.11
C GLU A 55 22.45 -11.97 -1.86
N LEU A 56 22.35 -12.09 -3.19
CA LEU A 56 21.48 -11.23 -4.01
C LEU A 56 20.02 -11.34 -3.57
N VAL A 57 19.53 -12.57 -3.34
CA VAL A 57 18.17 -12.82 -2.83
C VAL A 57 17.95 -12.16 -1.47
N ALA A 58 18.95 -12.20 -0.58
CA ALA A 58 18.84 -11.57 0.74
C ALA A 58 18.87 -10.03 0.68
N ILE A 59 19.53 -9.45 -0.33
CA ILE A 59 19.53 -8.00 -0.58
C ILE A 59 18.21 -7.53 -1.17
N ALA A 60 17.55 -8.33 -2.01
CA ALA A 60 16.41 -7.91 -2.80
C ALA A 60 15.06 -7.95 -2.03
N SER A 61 14.19 -6.96 -2.24
CA SER A 61 12.97 -6.83 -1.40
C SER A 61 11.90 -7.90 -1.59
N THR A 62 11.80 -8.53 -2.77
CA THR A 62 10.90 -9.67 -3.01
C THR A 62 11.66 -10.96 -3.25
N GLY A 63 12.87 -11.06 -2.66
CA GLY A 63 13.78 -12.16 -2.87
C GLY A 63 14.05 -12.37 -4.36
N GLN A 64 13.88 -13.60 -4.84
CA GLN A 64 14.20 -14.01 -6.21
C GLN A 64 13.53 -13.16 -7.30
N GLY A 65 12.33 -12.59 -7.04
CA GLY A 65 11.60 -11.78 -8.02
C GLY A 65 12.28 -10.46 -8.40
N ASN A 66 13.22 -9.98 -7.59
CA ASN A 66 13.96 -8.74 -7.77
C ASN A 66 15.47 -8.98 -8.01
N VAL A 67 15.86 -10.24 -8.27
CA VAL A 67 17.25 -10.60 -8.58
C VAL A 67 17.42 -10.72 -10.09
N PHE A 68 18.45 -10.07 -10.62
CA PHE A 68 18.78 -10.11 -12.04
C PHE A 68 20.22 -10.55 -12.22
N ASN A 69 20.44 -11.57 -13.06
CA ASN A 69 21.79 -11.95 -13.48
C ASN A 69 22.11 -11.33 -14.84
N VAL A 70 23.32 -10.80 -14.94
CA VAL A 70 23.85 -10.09 -16.10
C VAL A 70 25.15 -10.77 -16.51
N SER A 71 25.34 -11.04 -17.80
CA SER A 71 26.48 -11.82 -18.30
C SER A 71 27.85 -11.17 -18.06
N GLY A 72 27.91 -9.84 -18.11
CA GLY A 72 29.15 -9.09 -18.03
C GLY A 72 28.92 -7.57 -18.11
N PHE A 73 29.97 -6.84 -18.46
CA PHE A 73 29.99 -5.38 -18.48
C PHE A 73 29.92 -4.79 -19.90
N SER A 74 29.51 -5.57 -20.90
CA SER A 74 29.36 -5.03 -22.25
C SER A 74 28.24 -4.00 -22.29
N SER A 75 28.28 -3.09 -23.26
CA SER A 75 27.22 -2.10 -23.48
C SER A 75 25.86 -2.76 -23.73
N SER A 76 25.83 -3.92 -24.39
CA SER A 76 24.62 -4.72 -24.59
C SER A 76 24.07 -5.32 -23.28
N ASP A 77 24.95 -5.84 -22.41
CA ASP A 77 24.56 -6.39 -21.12
C ASP A 77 23.95 -5.29 -20.22
N PHE A 78 24.59 -4.12 -20.18
CA PHE A 78 24.12 -2.99 -19.40
C PHE A 78 22.79 -2.43 -19.94
N GLY A 79 22.55 -2.50 -21.25
CA GLY A 79 21.24 -2.21 -21.83
C GLY A 79 20.12 -3.09 -21.26
N GLY A 80 20.42 -4.35 -20.92
CA GLY A 80 19.51 -5.25 -20.22
C GLY A 80 19.18 -4.79 -18.81
N VAL A 81 20.19 -4.35 -18.05
CA VAL A 81 20.02 -3.79 -16.69
C VAL A 81 19.12 -2.56 -16.71
N LEU A 82 19.40 -1.61 -17.61
CA LEU A 82 18.60 -0.38 -17.73
C LEU A 82 17.14 -0.67 -18.05
N ARG A 83 16.87 -1.61 -18.97
CA ARG A 83 15.49 -2.00 -19.30
C ARG A 83 14.78 -2.62 -18.11
N GLN A 84 15.44 -3.50 -17.35
CA GLN A 84 14.85 -4.11 -16.14
C GLN A 84 14.52 -3.03 -15.11
N LEU A 85 15.47 -2.14 -14.81
CA LEU A 85 15.24 -1.03 -13.89
C LEU A 85 14.07 -0.16 -14.33
N GLN A 86 14.00 0.23 -15.60
CA GLN A 86 12.88 1.03 -16.12
C GLN A 86 11.53 0.38 -15.88
N VAL A 87 11.38 -0.90 -16.22
CA VAL A 87 10.09 -1.61 -16.11
C VAL A 87 9.72 -1.87 -14.65
N SER A 88 10.69 -2.35 -13.86
CA SER A 88 10.46 -2.73 -12.48
C SER A 88 10.16 -1.53 -11.59
N THR A 89 10.90 -0.42 -11.75
CA THR A 89 10.68 0.79 -10.93
C THR A 89 9.35 1.48 -11.20
N CYS A 90 8.85 1.45 -12.45
CA CYS A 90 7.51 1.95 -12.77
C CYS A 90 6.38 1.14 -12.09
N SER A 91 6.70 -0.09 -11.68
CA SER A 91 5.77 -1.07 -11.12
C SER A 91 5.97 -1.26 -9.61
N THR A 92 6.84 -0.48 -8.97
CA THR A 92 7.14 -0.60 -7.54
C THR A 92 6.08 0.15 -6.72
N PRO A 93 5.41 -0.50 -5.76
CA PRO A 93 4.54 0.20 -4.84
C PRO A 93 5.35 0.95 -3.77
N THR A 94 4.79 2.05 -3.27
CA THR A 94 5.30 2.70 -2.05
C THR A 94 4.75 2.00 -0.84
N ILE A 95 5.63 1.49 0.01
CA ILE A 95 5.27 0.87 1.30
C ILE A 95 4.95 2.00 2.29
N LEU A 96 3.76 1.96 2.87
CA LEU A 96 3.26 2.96 3.81
C LEU A 96 2.71 2.30 5.07
N GLU A 97 2.83 3.01 6.19
CA GLU A 97 2.19 2.64 7.45
C GLU A 97 0.78 3.22 7.53
N THR A 98 -0.13 2.50 8.17
CA THR A 98 -1.49 3.00 8.43
C THR A 98 -1.44 4.26 9.29
N GLY A 99 -2.22 5.29 8.93
CA GLY A 99 -2.22 6.60 9.58
C GLY A 99 -1.25 7.61 8.99
N MET A 100 -0.40 7.20 8.04
CA MET A 100 0.42 8.14 7.28
C MET A 100 -0.40 8.81 6.19
N GLU A 101 -0.31 10.14 6.14
CA GLU A 101 -0.93 10.94 5.09
C GLU A 101 -0.01 11.04 3.87
N ILE A 102 -0.60 10.93 2.68
CA ILE A 102 0.05 11.31 1.43
C ILE A 102 -0.75 12.38 0.69
N ALA A 103 -0.08 13.31 0.03
CA ALA A 103 -0.68 14.34 -0.79
C ALA A 103 0.05 14.42 -2.15
N THR A 104 -0.68 14.33 -3.25
CA THR A 104 -0.08 14.37 -4.60
C THR A 104 -1.09 14.83 -5.65
N THR A 105 -0.56 15.24 -6.81
CA THR A 105 -1.32 15.45 -8.05
C THR A 105 -0.93 14.37 -9.06
N LEU A 106 -1.92 13.75 -9.71
CA LEU A 106 -1.73 12.76 -10.77
C LEU A 106 -2.28 13.27 -12.10
N PRO A 107 -1.49 13.17 -13.19
CA PRO A 107 -2.02 13.37 -14.53
C PRO A 107 -3.03 12.30 -14.93
N LYS A 108 -3.85 12.59 -15.95
CA LYS A 108 -4.78 11.62 -16.54
C LYS A 108 -4.11 10.30 -16.89
N GLY A 109 -4.70 9.19 -16.43
CA GLY A 109 -4.23 7.83 -16.71
C GLY A 109 -2.97 7.41 -15.96
N SER A 110 -2.32 8.33 -15.24
CA SER A 110 -1.21 7.99 -14.34
C SER A 110 -1.75 7.36 -13.06
N SER A 111 -0.92 6.51 -12.44
CA SER A 111 -1.29 5.78 -11.24
C SER A 111 -0.31 6.02 -10.10
N ARG A 112 -0.81 5.93 -8.87
CA ARG A 112 0.02 5.79 -7.68
C ARG A 112 -0.20 4.43 -7.04
N LEU A 113 0.90 3.69 -6.92
CA LEU A 113 0.93 2.33 -6.43
C LEU A 113 1.36 2.35 -4.96
N LEU A 114 0.52 1.82 -4.09
CA LEU A 114 0.74 1.82 -2.64
C LEU A 114 0.60 0.41 -2.08
N GLN A 115 1.34 0.13 -1.03
CA GLN A 115 1.27 -1.11 -0.27
C GLN A 115 1.13 -0.80 1.21
N TYR A 116 0.19 -1.45 1.86
CA TYR A 116 0.00 -1.41 3.30
C TYR A 116 0.02 -2.83 3.86
N GLU A 117 0.61 -3.00 5.04
CA GLU A 117 0.30 -4.16 5.87
C GLU A 117 -1.19 -4.07 6.27
N PHE A 118 -1.96 -5.10 5.95
CA PHE A 118 -3.39 -5.10 6.13
C PHE A 118 -3.76 -5.51 7.56
N PRO A 119 -4.41 -4.63 8.35
CA PRO A 119 -4.74 -4.94 9.74
C PRO A 119 -5.81 -6.02 9.86
N SER A 120 -5.73 -6.84 10.91
CA SER A 120 -6.72 -7.91 11.19
C SER A 120 -8.14 -7.37 11.44
N MET A 121 -8.28 -6.12 11.85
CA MET A 121 -9.55 -5.41 12.03
C MET A 121 -10.05 -4.68 10.77
N GLY A 122 -9.28 -4.74 9.68
CA GLY A 122 -9.53 -3.97 8.46
C GLY A 122 -8.96 -2.55 8.53
N MET A 123 -9.16 -1.79 7.47
CA MET A 123 -8.71 -0.40 7.39
C MET A 123 -9.68 0.45 6.57
N THR A 124 -9.83 1.73 6.94
CA THR A 124 -10.59 2.71 6.15
C THR A 124 -9.62 3.55 5.32
N LEU A 125 -9.96 3.75 4.04
CA LEU A 125 -9.33 4.72 3.16
C LEU A 125 -10.14 6.02 3.19
N LYS A 126 -9.49 7.14 3.49
CA LYS A 126 -10.06 8.48 3.42
C LYS A 126 -9.30 9.28 2.37
N VAL A 127 -9.94 9.56 1.24
CA VAL A 127 -9.35 10.29 0.12
C VAL A 127 -10.09 11.59 -0.07
N ASP A 128 -9.46 12.68 0.34
CA ASP A 128 -9.96 14.05 0.17
C ASP A 128 -9.50 14.56 -1.19
N ILE A 129 -10.44 14.83 -2.08
CA ILE A 129 -10.20 15.13 -3.50
C ILE A 129 -10.46 16.61 -3.73
N THR A 130 -9.41 17.33 -4.11
CA THR A 130 -9.48 18.77 -4.34
C THR A 130 -9.65 19.12 -5.81
N VAL A 131 -9.12 18.28 -6.71
CA VAL A 131 -9.19 18.47 -8.17
C VAL A 131 -9.39 17.12 -8.85
N GLY A 132 -10.25 17.08 -9.86
CA GLY A 132 -10.43 15.93 -10.74
C GLY A 132 -11.20 14.78 -10.09
N ASN A 133 -11.07 13.59 -10.66
CA ASN A 133 -11.69 12.37 -10.19
C ASN A 133 -10.67 11.24 -10.28
N LEU A 134 -10.75 10.29 -9.36
CA LEU A 134 -9.87 9.15 -9.29
C LEU A 134 -10.66 7.85 -9.12
N VAL A 135 -10.00 6.76 -9.47
CA VAL A 135 -10.43 5.41 -9.13
C VAL A 135 -9.36 4.75 -8.29
N VAL A 136 -9.75 4.27 -7.11
CA VAL A 136 -8.91 3.45 -6.24
C VAL A 136 -9.24 2.00 -6.53
N ARG A 137 -8.25 1.26 -7.03
CA ARG A 137 -8.34 -0.18 -7.26
C ARG A 137 -7.53 -0.89 -6.20
N GLY A 138 -8.09 -1.89 -5.53
CA GLY A 138 -7.39 -2.64 -4.49
C GLY A 138 -7.30 -4.12 -4.78
N SER A 139 -6.22 -4.75 -4.34
CA SER A 139 -6.06 -6.21 -4.38
C SER A 139 -5.22 -6.72 -3.20
N PHE A 140 -5.52 -7.93 -2.74
CA PHE A 140 -4.74 -8.62 -1.72
C PHE A 140 -3.71 -9.60 -2.31
N SER A 141 -3.75 -9.80 -3.63
CA SER A 141 -2.94 -10.82 -4.31
C SER A 141 -2.09 -10.27 -5.45
N VAL A 142 -2.45 -9.12 -6.02
CA VAL A 142 -1.77 -8.50 -7.17
C VAL A 142 -1.22 -7.15 -6.77
N GLN A 143 0.11 -6.98 -6.86
CA GLN A 143 0.79 -5.75 -6.41
C GLN A 143 0.37 -4.49 -7.15
N ASN A 144 0.04 -4.62 -8.45
CA ASN A 144 -0.36 -3.52 -9.31
C ASN A 144 -1.74 -3.81 -9.90
N PRO A 145 -2.80 -3.67 -9.10
CA PRO A 145 -4.14 -3.99 -9.55
C PRO A 145 -4.58 -3.05 -10.67
N ASN A 146 -5.20 -3.63 -11.68
CA ASN A 146 -5.88 -2.94 -12.77
C ASN A 146 -7.34 -3.42 -12.85
N GLU A 147 -8.09 -2.96 -13.84
CA GLU A 147 -9.51 -3.27 -14.01
C GLU A 147 -9.83 -4.76 -14.04
N LEU A 148 -8.90 -5.59 -14.50
CA LEU A 148 -9.08 -7.04 -14.62
C LEU A 148 -8.55 -7.81 -13.41
N THR A 149 -7.67 -7.20 -12.61
CA THR A 149 -6.94 -7.90 -11.52
C THR A 149 -7.33 -7.43 -10.13
N GLN A 150 -8.03 -6.29 -10.01
CA GLN A 150 -8.56 -5.79 -8.74
C GLN A 150 -9.50 -6.79 -8.05
N ASP A 151 -9.55 -6.71 -6.73
CA ASP A 151 -10.52 -7.42 -5.88
C ASP A 151 -11.65 -6.48 -5.43
N PHE A 152 -11.37 -5.18 -5.34
CA PHE A 152 -12.37 -4.13 -5.16
C PHE A 152 -11.98 -2.85 -5.91
N SER A 153 -12.95 -1.98 -6.14
CA SER A 153 -12.75 -0.68 -6.77
C SER A 153 -13.74 0.35 -6.23
N VAL A 154 -13.24 1.57 -6.05
CA VAL A 154 -14.03 2.72 -5.61
C VAL A 154 -13.69 3.90 -6.51
N MET A 155 -14.70 4.55 -7.06
CA MET A 155 -14.53 5.70 -7.94
C MET A 155 -15.06 6.94 -7.24
N SER A 156 -14.32 8.05 -7.32
CA SER A 156 -14.82 9.34 -6.88
C SER A 156 -15.86 9.81 -7.90
N ASN A 157 -17.13 9.76 -7.53
CA ASN A 157 -18.22 10.25 -8.39
C ASN A 157 -18.43 11.76 -8.18
N GLY A 158 -17.35 12.54 -8.21
CA GLY A 158 -17.35 13.98 -7.87
C GLY A 158 -17.30 14.31 -6.37
N ASN A 159 -17.16 13.31 -5.50
CA ASN A 159 -17.04 13.46 -4.04
C ASN A 159 -15.78 12.75 -3.53
N ASP A 160 -15.37 13.09 -2.31
CA ASP A 160 -14.35 12.38 -1.53
C ASP A 160 -14.69 10.90 -1.35
N ILE A 161 -13.66 10.08 -1.09
CA ILE A 161 -13.83 8.64 -0.86
C ILE A 161 -13.62 8.35 0.63
N ASP A 162 -14.63 7.74 1.24
CA ASP A 162 -14.53 7.13 2.56
C ASP A 162 -14.92 5.64 2.43
N TYR A 163 -13.94 4.74 2.47
CA TYR A 163 -14.14 3.33 2.13
C TYR A 163 -13.48 2.39 3.12
N PHE A 164 -14.29 1.56 3.79
CA PHE A 164 -13.81 0.51 4.67
C PHE A 164 -13.48 -0.78 3.91
N ILE A 165 -12.21 -1.19 3.99
CA ILE A 165 -11.71 -2.47 3.50
C ILE A 165 -11.83 -3.49 4.63
N SER A 166 -12.86 -4.34 4.57
CA SER A 166 -13.14 -5.31 5.62
C SER A 166 -12.21 -6.53 5.58
N PRO A 167 -11.92 -7.17 6.73
CA PRO A 167 -11.20 -8.44 6.76
C PRO A 167 -11.90 -9.56 6.00
N GLU A 168 -13.23 -9.52 5.92
CA GLU A 168 -14.01 -10.51 5.19
C GLU A 168 -13.79 -10.38 3.67
N LEU A 169 -13.65 -9.16 3.15
CA LEU A 169 -13.29 -8.94 1.75
C LEU A 169 -11.94 -9.57 1.41
N MET A 170 -10.94 -9.43 2.30
CA MET A 170 -9.65 -10.11 2.15
C MET A 170 -9.82 -11.64 2.13
N ARG A 171 -10.56 -12.20 3.09
CA ARG A 171 -10.78 -13.65 3.19
C ARG A 171 -11.47 -14.20 1.94
N GLN A 172 -12.48 -13.51 1.43
CA GLN A 172 -13.20 -13.91 0.21
C GLN A 172 -12.32 -13.81 -1.04
N SER A 173 -11.49 -12.77 -1.13
CA SER A 173 -10.56 -12.57 -2.25
C SER A 173 -9.43 -13.61 -2.29
N THR A 174 -9.05 -14.14 -1.12
CA THR A 174 -7.89 -15.03 -0.97
C THR A 174 -8.26 -16.51 -0.84
N ASN A 175 -9.52 -16.83 -0.56
CA ASN A 175 -10.01 -18.21 -0.52
C ASN A 175 -9.97 -18.83 -1.92
N ASN A 176 -9.05 -19.78 -2.10
CA ASN A 176 -9.01 -20.68 -3.24
C ASN A 176 -10.01 -21.83 -3.06
N ASP A 177 -11.29 -21.54 -2.85
CA ASP A 177 -12.32 -22.58 -2.93
C ASP A 177 -12.43 -23.01 -4.39
N ASN A 178 -11.59 -24.00 -4.74
CA ASN A 178 -11.43 -24.63 -6.04
C ASN A 178 -12.68 -25.46 -6.43
N ASN A 179 -13.84 -24.83 -6.49
CA ASN A 179 -15.06 -25.44 -7.03
C ASN A 179 -15.59 -24.73 -8.29
N ASP A 180 -15.00 -23.61 -8.74
CA ASP A 180 -15.57 -22.81 -9.85
C ASP A 180 -14.59 -22.52 -11.02
N GLY A 181 -13.49 -23.26 -11.17
CA GLY A 181 -12.68 -23.24 -12.41
C GLY A 181 -12.13 -21.87 -12.87
N ARG A 182 -12.09 -20.86 -11.98
CA ARG A 182 -11.67 -19.50 -12.33
C ARG A 182 -10.15 -19.41 -12.36
N ARG A 183 -9.61 -18.89 -13.49
CA ARG A 183 -8.17 -18.74 -13.76
C ARG A 183 -7.42 -18.11 -12.58
N THR A 184 -6.33 -18.75 -12.16
CA THR A 184 -5.46 -18.30 -11.09
C THR A 184 -4.82 -16.94 -11.42
N LYS A 185 -5.11 -15.91 -10.63
CA LYS A 185 -4.38 -14.63 -10.65
C LYS A 185 -2.93 -14.91 -10.22
N ARG A 186 -1.94 -14.21 -10.79
CA ARG A 186 -0.53 -14.30 -10.35
C ARG A 186 -0.47 -13.88 -8.87
N GLN A 187 -0.34 -14.85 -7.97
CA GLN A 187 -0.33 -14.63 -6.53
C GLN A 187 1.02 -14.03 -6.11
N ALA A 188 0.99 -12.91 -5.38
CA ALA A 188 2.10 -12.53 -4.52
C ALA A 188 2.32 -13.62 -3.45
N PRO A 189 3.57 -13.87 -2.98
CA PRO A 189 3.82 -14.82 -1.90
C PRO A 189 3.01 -14.43 -0.65
N MET A 190 2.10 -15.32 -0.22
CA MET A 190 1.36 -15.17 1.04
C MET A 190 2.30 -15.44 2.22
N PRO A 191 2.26 -14.65 3.31
CA PRO A 191 2.90 -15.03 4.55
C PRO A 191 2.24 -16.29 5.11
N THR A 192 3.05 -17.24 5.56
CA THR A 192 2.63 -18.58 6.00
C THR A 192 1.94 -18.62 7.37
N ASN A 193 1.85 -17.49 8.07
CA ASN A 193 1.11 -17.33 9.32
C ASN A 193 0.23 -16.09 9.17
N GLY A 194 -1.09 -16.20 9.41
CA GLY A 194 -2.14 -15.18 9.15
C GLY A 194 -2.04 -13.84 9.88
N THR A 195 -0.84 -13.36 10.17
CA THR A 195 -0.46 -12.04 10.64
C THR A 195 0.52 -11.47 9.61
N GLY A 196 0.09 -10.49 8.81
CA GLY A 196 0.94 -9.81 7.82
C GLY A 196 0.50 -9.88 6.35
N ALA A 197 -0.80 -10.06 6.07
CA ALA A 197 -1.29 -9.91 4.69
C ALA A 197 -1.06 -8.47 4.21
N ASN A 198 -0.83 -8.27 2.92
CA ASN A 198 -0.71 -6.94 2.34
C ASN A 198 -1.97 -6.58 1.56
N VAL A 199 -2.32 -5.30 1.54
CA VAL A 199 -3.24 -4.74 0.54
C VAL A 199 -2.47 -3.81 -0.37
N TYR A 200 -2.69 -3.98 -1.67
CA TYR A 200 -2.07 -3.19 -2.72
C TYR A 200 -3.12 -2.30 -3.37
N LEU A 201 -2.81 -1.02 -3.50
CA LEU A 201 -3.70 -0.02 -4.08
C LEU A 201 -3.09 0.59 -5.34
N SER A 202 -3.93 0.82 -6.34
CA SER A 202 -3.63 1.61 -7.53
C SER A 202 -4.64 2.74 -7.62
N ILE A 203 -4.19 3.96 -7.31
CA ILE A 203 -5.00 5.18 -7.41
C ILE A 203 -4.74 5.81 -8.77
N VAL A 204 -5.76 5.90 -9.62
CA VAL A 204 -5.63 6.34 -11.01
C VAL A 204 -6.41 7.62 -11.25
N GLY A 205 -5.74 8.63 -11.81
CA GLY A 205 -6.36 9.90 -12.18
C GLY A 205 -7.18 9.81 -13.46
N LEU A 206 -8.39 10.38 -13.47
CA LEU A 206 -9.34 10.31 -14.59
C LEU A 206 -9.44 11.62 -15.39
N ASN A 207 -9.15 12.75 -14.75
CA ASN A 207 -9.09 14.07 -15.38
C ASN A 207 -7.65 14.47 -15.71
N ASP A 208 -7.46 15.60 -16.38
CA ASP A 208 -6.12 16.08 -16.78
C ASP A 208 -5.19 16.22 -15.57
N ASP A 209 -5.70 16.82 -14.49
CA ASP A 209 -5.07 16.85 -13.17
C ASP A 209 -6.01 16.27 -12.11
N ASN A 210 -5.46 15.53 -11.15
CA ASN A 210 -6.21 14.90 -10.07
C ASN A 210 -5.42 15.07 -8.77
N THR A 211 -5.84 16.01 -7.93
CA THR A 211 -5.14 16.34 -6.68
C THR A 211 -5.92 15.81 -5.50
N PHE A 212 -5.26 15.04 -4.64
CA PHE A 212 -5.88 14.43 -3.49
C PHE A 212 -4.93 14.30 -2.31
N VAL A 213 -5.52 14.17 -1.13
CA VAL A 213 -4.87 13.76 0.10
C VAL A 213 -5.46 12.40 0.47
N LEU A 214 -4.62 11.39 0.71
CA LEU A 214 -5.03 10.08 1.20
C LEU A 214 -4.53 9.93 2.64
N ASN A 215 -5.45 9.54 3.52
CA ASN A 215 -5.17 9.05 4.85
C ASN A 215 -5.78 7.65 5.04
N THR A 216 -5.26 6.88 5.98
CA THR A 216 -5.75 5.54 6.32
C THR A 216 -5.90 5.38 7.82
N THR A 217 -6.92 4.65 8.26
CA THR A 217 -7.15 4.39 9.69
C THR A 217 -7.37 2.91 9.94
N PHE A 218 -7.12 2.47 11.18
CA PHE A 218 -7.42 1.10 11.60
C PHE A 218 -8.92 0.91 11.82
N GLY A 219 -9.47 -0.20 11.32
CA GLY A 219 -10.88 -0.55 11.47
C GLY A 219 -11.81 0.28 10.59
N ASP A 220 -13.11 0.20 10.87
CA ASP A 220 -14.14 0.96 10.18
C ASP A 220 -14.36 2.31 10.88
N THR A 221 -13.99 3.38 10.18
CA THR A 221 -14.20 4.78 10.63
C THR A 221 -15.02 5.57 9.62
N THR A 222 -15.76 4.88 8.76
CA THR A 222 -16.64 5.50 7.78
C THR A 222 -17.79 6.22 8.49
N GLU A 223 -18.14 7.41 8.01
CA GLU A 223 -19.32 8.09 8.56
C GLU A 223 -20.60 7.38 8.11
N SER A 224 -21.38 6.86 9.06
CA SER A 224 -22.72 6.37 8.76
C SER A 224 -23.62 7.55 8.39
N PHE A 225 -24.06 7.66 7.14
CA PHE A 225 -25.15 8.58 6.79
C PHE A 225 -26.35 8.30 7.70
N PRO A 226 -26.94 9.32 8.37
CA PRO A 226 -28.14 9.10 9.14
C PRO A 226 -29.25 8.72 8.15
N SER A 227 -29.73 7.47 8.23
CA SER A 227 -30.94 7.06 7.55
C SER A 227 -32.06 7.98 8.03
N SER A 228 -32.58 8.83 7.14
CA SER A 228 -33.77 9.62 7.40
C SER A 228 -34.94 8.67 7.66
N GLY A 229 -35.32 8.54 8.93
CA GLY A 229 -36.41 7.66 9.37
C GLY A 229 -36.63 7.74 10.88
N THR A 230 -37.50 8.68 11.27
CA THR A 230 -38.00 8.98 12.62
C THR A 230 -37.12 9.86 13.51
N SER A 231 -37.67 11.03 13.82
CA SER A 231 -37.21 11.99 14.81
C SER A 231 -37.02 11.32 16.18
N VAL A 232 -35.78 11.21 16.63
CA VAL A 232 -35.49 11.17 18.06
C VAL A 232 -35.19 12.61 18.46
N LEU A 233 -36.24 13.31 18.91
CA LEU A 233 -36.09 14.58 19.60
C LEU A 233 -35.07 14.42 20.73
N GLY A 234 -34.03 15.26 20.71
CA GLY A 234 -33.29 15.72 21.89
C GLY A 234 -32.84 14.66 22.89
N SER A 235 -31.68 14.05 22.65
CA SER A 235 -30.96 13.34 23.71
C SER A 235 -29.46 13.64 23.69
N MET A 236 -29.10 14.92 23.67
CA MET A 236 -27.75 15.42 24.00
C MET A 236 -27.76 16.78 24.73
N VAL A 237 -28.79 17.04 25.57
CA VAL A 237 -28.78 18.20 26.50
C VAL A 237 -29.13 17.81 27.94
N LEU A 238 -29.42 16.53 28.24
CA LEU A 238 -29.89 16.12 29.57
C LEU A 238 -28.82 15.58 30.54
N MET A 239 -27.54 15.91 30.35
CA MET A 239 -26.46 15.52 31.29
C MET A 239 -25.70 16.69 31.93
N ILE A 240 -26.27 17.90 31.96
CA ILE A 240 -25.68 19.03 32.72
C ILE A 240 -26.67 19.73 33.68
N VAL A 241 -27.97 19.42 33.66
CA VAL A 241 -28.95 20.08 34.58
C VAL A 241 -29.23 19.29 35.87
N ALA A 242 -28.82 18.02 35.97
CA ALA A 242 -29.04 17.22 37.17
C ALA A 242 -28.05 17.50 38.34
N LEU A 243 -27.02 18.33 38.13
CA LEU A 243 -26.02 18.67 39.15
C LEU A 243 -26.24 20.02 39.82
N LEU A 244 -27.25 20.80 39.40
CA LEU A 244 -27.57 22.10 39.99
C LEU A 244 -28.82 22.11 40.90
N CYS A 245 -29.58 21.02 40.97
CA CYS A 245 -30.69 20.90 41.94
C CYS A 245 -30.30 20.25 43.28
N PHE A 246 -29.06 19.77 43.44
CA PHE A 246 -28.59 19.20 44.71
C PHE A 246 -27.95 20.23 45.67
N PHE A 247 -27.77 21.49 45.24
CA PHE A 247 -27.16 22.55 46.06
C PHE A 247 -28.16 23.56 46.65
N LEU A 248 -29.47 23.38 46.45
CA LEU A 248 -30.49 24.31 46.97
C LEU A 248 -31.35 23.75 48.12
N PHE A 249 -31.00 22.59 48.70
CA PHE A 249 -31.70 22.02 49.87
C PHE A 249 -30.77 21.76 51.08
N ILE A 250 -29.66 22.48 51.18
CA ILE A 250 -28.86 22.59 52.42
C ILE A 250 -28.69 24.08 52.70
N TRP A 251 -29.77 24.72 53.14
CA TRP A 251 -29.86 25.90 54.04
C TRP A 251 -31.29 26.44 54.00
N ILE A 252 -32.17 25.82 54.77
CA ILE A 252 -33.19 26.41 55.67
C ILE A 252 -33.55 25.31 56.67
#